data_AF-R7HZP6-F1
#
_entry.id   AF-R7HZP6-F1
#
_cell.length_a   1.000
_cell.length_b   1.000
_cell.length_c   1.000
_cell.angle_alpha   90.00
_cell.angle_beta   90.00
_cell.angle_gamma   90.00
#
_symmetry.space_group_name_H-M   'P 1'
#
loop_
_entity.id
_entity.type
_entity.pdbx_description
1 polymer ?
#
loop_
_entity_poly.entity_id
_entity_poly.type
_entity_poly.pdbx_seq_one_letter_code
_entity_poly.pdbx_strand_id
1 'polypeptide(L)'
;MDYLKDRVLVSELIRQVLISRMCVREAILRFPRDTQDKSIHAAYHALVHFEADEDLRKRDELYREEQDDYLEFIAQVLERGENLPENIINNYEKYYACANIPHENNTKGFFKSFLRFLNIKSEVATYKKEKE
;
A
#
# COMPACT_ATOMS: atom_id res chain seq x y z
N MET A 1 8.22 21.76 -4.04
CA MET A 1 7.37 20.58 -4.21
C MET A 1 5.96 20.95 -3.82
N ASP A 2 4.99 20.68 -4.69
CA ASP A 2 3.58 21.02 -4.48
C ASP A 2 2.90 19.85 -3.76
N TYR A 3 3.10 19.77 -2.45
CA TYR A 3 2.63 18.65 -1.62
C TYR A 3 1.11 18.42 -1.75
N LEU A 4 0.34 19.46 -2.05
CA LEU A 4 -1.10 19.34 -2.23
C LEU A 4 -1.45 18.45 -3.42
N LYS A 5 -0.75 18.57 -4.55
CA LYS A 5 -1.00 17.73 -5.72
C LYS A 5 -0.67 16.27 -5.46
N ASP A 6 0.42 16.01 -4.75
CA ASP A 6 0.82 14.66 -4.39
C ASP A 6 -0.18 14.01 -3.43
N ARG A 7 -0.69 14.77 -2.45
CA ARG A 7 -1.75 14.30 -1.54
C ARG A 7 -3.06 13.99 -2.26
N VAL A 8 -3.50 14.88 -3.15
CA VAL A 8 -4.70 14.66 -3.97
C VAL A 8 -4.52 13.43 -4.87
N LEU A 9 -3.36 13.27 -5.50
CA LEU A 9 -3.04 12.07 -6.28
C LEU A 9 -3.15 10.80 -5.43
N VAL A 10 -2.55 10.79 -4.24
CA VAL A 10 -2.60 9.64 -3.33
C VAL A 10 -4.03 9.34 -2.86
N SER A 11 -4.81 10.36 -2.56
CA SER A 11 -6.23 10.18 -2.19
C SER A 11 -7.02 9.46 -3.28
N GLU A 12 -6.79 9.83 -4.54
CA GLU A 12 -7.46 9.22 -5.69
C GLU A 12 -6.99 7.79 -5.93
N LEU A 13 -5.70 7.51 -5.75
CA LEU A 13 -5.16 6.14 -5.85
C LEU A 13 -5.81 5.22 -4.80
N ILE A 14 -5.95 5.67 -3.55
CA ILE A 14 -6.59 4.89 -2.48
C ILE A 14 -8.06 4.61 -2.84
N ARG A 15 -8.81 5.63 -3.27
CA ARG A 15 -10.22 5.44 -3.67
C ARG A 15 -10.38 4.45 -4.80
N GLN A 16 -9.52 4.52 -5.82
CA GLN A 16 -9.56 3.58 -6.95
C GLN A 16 -9.27 2.14 -6.52
N VAL A 17 -8.43 1.95 -5.49
CA VAL A 17 -8.22 0.64 -4.86
C VAL A 17 -9.46 0.17 -4.12
N LEU A 18 -10.07 1.02 -3.28
CA LEU A 18 -11.27 0.66 -2.50
C LEU A 18 -12.44 0.25 -3.39
N ILE A 19 -12.69 0.97 -4.49
CA ILE A 19 -13.75 0.62 -5.46
C ILE A 19 -13.35 -0.48 -6.44
N SER A 20 -12.21 -1.14 -6.22
CA SER A 20 -11.69 -2.23 -7.06
C SER A 20 -11.49 -1.85 -8.55
N ARG A 21 -11.32 -0.57 -8.86
CA ARG A 21 -10.96 -0.11 -10.22
C ARG A 21 -9.48 -0.25 -10.50
N MET A 22 -8.65 -0.26 -9.47
CA MET A 22 -7.20 -0.42 -9.54
C MET A 22 -6.74 -1.42 -8.49
N CYS A 23 -5.77 -2.27 -8.81
CA CYS A 23 -5.14 -3.12 -7.80
C CYS A 23 -4.10 -2.34 -6.99
N VAL A 24 -3.84 -2.76 -5.74
CA VAL A 24 -2.88 -2.07 -4.86
C VAL A 24 -1.50 -1.96 -5.49
N ARG A 25 -1.05 -3.01 -6.19
CA ARG A 25 0.22 -3.01 -6.92
C ARG A 25 0.33 -1.85 -7.92
N GLU A 26 -0.74 -1.59 -8.65
CA GLU A 26 -0.77 -0.52 -9.64
C GLU A 26 -0.83 0.86 -8.97
N ALA A 27 -1.54 0.98 -7.85
CA ALA A 27 -1.55 2.20 -7.04
C ALA A 27 -0.14 2.53 -6.51
N ILE A 28 0.55 1.55 -5.91
CA ILE A 28 1.94 1.67 -5.42
C ILE A 28 2.90 2.14 -6.53
N LEU A 29 2.71 1.69 -7.77
CA LEU A 29 3.54 2.11 -8.91
C LEU A 29 3.36 3.58 -9.29
N ARG A 30 2.17 4.13 -9.04
CA ARG A 30 1.78 5.52 -9.34
C ARG A 30 1.98 6.47 -8.17
N PHE A 31 2.38 5.95 -7.00
CA PHE A 31 2.64 6.79 -5.83
C PHE A 31 3.71 7.86 -6.14
N PRO A 32 3.55 9.08 -5.60
CA PRO A 32 4.56 10.13 -5.73
C PRO A 32 5.88 9.66 -5.13
N ARG A 33 6.97 9.87 -5.89
CA ARG A 33 8.34 9.45 -5.51
C ARG A 33 9.06 10.60 -4.81
N ASP A 34 10.05 10.25 -3.99
CA ASP A 34 10.96 11.20 -3.33
C ASP A 34 10.24 12.25 -2.46
N THR A 35 9.03 11.95 -1.99
CA THR A 35 8.30 12.82 -1.06
C THR A 35 8.94 12.80 0.33
N GLN A 36 8.84 13.92 1.04
CA GLN A 36 9.22 14.05 2.45
C GLN A 36 7.98 14.14 3.35
N ASP A 37 6.80 13.98 2.76
CA ASP A 37 5.53 14.12 3.44
C ASP A 37 5.19 12.86 4.25
N LYS A 38 5.23 13.00 5.58
CA LYS A 38 4.88 11.92 6.51
C LYS A 38 3.47 11.38 6.28
N SER A 39 2.51 12.22 5.86
CA SER A 39 1.14 11.76 5.62
C SER A 39 1.09 10.83 4.39
N ILE A 40 1.85 11.15 3.36
CA ILE A 40 1.99 10.30 2.16
C ILE A 40 2.71 9.00 2.52
N HIS A 41 3.73 9.05 3.39
CA HIS A 41 4.42 7.83 3.84
C HIS A 41 3.48 6.91 4.63
N ALA A 42 2.68 7.46 5.55
CA ALA A 42 1.69 6.68 6.29
C ALA A 42 0.66 6.04 5.34
N ALA A 43 0.15 6.80 4.36
CA ALA A 43 -0.78 6.29 3.36
C ALA A 43 -0.19 5.15 2.51
N TYR A 44 1.09 5.26 2.14
CA TYR A 44 1.80 4.20 1.45
C TYR A 44 1.84 2.91 2.27
N HIS A 45 2.22 3.00 3.55
CA HIS A 45 2.26 1.83 4.43
C HIS A 45 0.87 1.23 4.65
N ALA A 46 -0.17 2.06 4.79
CA ALA A 46 -1.54 1.57 4.93
C ALA A 46 -1.95 0.72 3.72
N LEU A 47 -1.65 1.14 2.49
CA LEU A 47 -1.92 0.34 1.29
C LEU A 47 -1.10 -0.94 1.24
N VAL A 48 0.17 -0.91 1.65
CA VAL A 48 1.00 -2.12 1.72
C VAL A 48 0.42 -3.14 2.70
N HIS A 49 -0.04 -2.69 3.88
CA HIS A 49 -0.71 -3.56 4.85
C HIS A 49 -2.04 -4.09 4.31
N PHE A 50 -2.82 -3.24 3.64
CA PHE A 50 -4.08 -3.65 3.02
C PHE A 50 -3.94 -4.81 2.02
N GLU A 51 -2.86 -4.81 1.23
CA GLU A 51 -2.52 -5.91 0.33
C GLU A 51 -2.02 -7.14 1.11
N ALA A 52 -1.14 -6.95 2.09
CA ALA A 52 -0.57 -8.05 2.86
C ALA A 52 -1.63 -8.81 3.69
N ASP A 53 -2.67 -8.11 4.13
CA ASP A 53 -3.75 -8.65 4.94
C ASP A 53 -4.95 -9.15 4.11
N GLU A 54 -4.80 -9.32 2.78
CA GLU A 54 -5.89 -9.76 1.88
C GLU A 54 -6.56 -11.05 2.36
N ASP A 55 -5.78 -12.05 2.76
CA ASP A 55 -6.29 -13.33 3.26
C ASP A 55 -7.08 -13.16 4.57
N LEU A 56 -6.67 -12.23 5.44
CA LEU A 56 -7.36 -11.91 6.69
C LEU A 56 -8.67 -11.18 6.42
N ARG A 57 -8.67 -10.21 5.50
CA ARG A 57 -9.88 -9.49 5.07
C ARG A 57 -10.90 -10.39 4.37
N LYS A 58 -10.46 -11.46 3.70
CA LYS A 58 -11.38 -12.45 3.09
C LYS A 58 -12.12 -13.30 4.12
N ARG A 59 -11.53 -13.53 5.30
CA ARG A 59 -12.08 -14.42 6.34
C ARG A 59 -12.77 -13.68 7.48
N ASP A 60 -12.48 -12.40 7.67
CA ASP A 60 -13.03 -11.56 8.74
C ASP A 60 -13.65 -10.30 8.14
N GLU A 61 -14.99 -10.28 8.09
CA GLU A 61 -15.77 -9.20 7.48
C GLU A 61 -15.69 -7.90 8.27
N LEU A 62 -15.70 -7.98 9.61
CA LEU A 62 -15.57 -6.79 10.46
C LEU A 62 -14.20 -6.14 10.25
N TYR A 63 -13.14 -6.96 10.22
CA TYR A 63 -11.79 -6.46 9.98
C TYR A 63 -11.64 -5.85 8.58
N ARG A 64 -12.31 -6.42 7.57
CA ARG A 64 -12.35 -5.83 6.21
C ARG A 64 -12.98 -4.45 6.23
N GLU A 65 -14.15 -4.30 6.86
CA GLU A 65 -14.84 -3.02 6.97
C GLU A 65 -13.98 -1.98 7.71
N GLU A 66 -13.34 -2.37 8.82
CA GLU A 66 -12.42 -1.48 9.56
C GLU A 66 -11.23 -1.02 8.69
N GLN A 67 -10.65 -1.91 7.87
CA GLN A 67 -9.57 -1.52 6.96
C GLN A 67 -10.05 -0.60 5.83
N ASP A 68 -11.22 -0.87 5.26
CA ASP A 68 -11.81 -0.04 4.19
C ASP A 68 -12.13 1.37 4.72
N ASP A 69 -12.77 1.48 5.89
CA ASP A 69 -13.06 2.74 6.57
C ASP A 69 -11.78 3.53 6.89
N TYR A 70 -10.73 2.83 7.30
CA TYR A 70 -9.46 3.45 7.63
C TYR A 70 -8.76 4.04 6.40
N LEU A 71 -8.75 3.31 5.29
CA LEU A 71 -8.22 3.81 4.02
C LEU A 71 -9.06 4.97 3.47
N GLU A 72 -10.38 4.90 3.57
CA GLU A 72 -11.27 5.99 3.15
C GLU A 72 -11.03 7.25 3.98
N PHE A 73 -10.85 7.11 5.30
CA PHE A 73 -10.44 8.22 6.16
C PHE A 73 -9.14 8.86 5.70
N ILE A 74 -8.10 8.06 5.41
CA ILE A 74 -6.82 8.57 4.90
C ILE A 74 -7.03 9.33 3.60
N ALA A 75 -7.79 8.78 2.66
CA ALA A 75 -8.07 9.42 1.38
C ALA A 75 -8.75 10.79 1.55
N GLN A 76 -9.77 10.88 2.40
CA GLN A 76 -10.49 12.13 2.66
C GLN A 76 -9.60 13.22 3.28
N VAL A 77 -8.75 12.85 4.23
CA VAL A 77 -7.81 13.81 4.85
C VAL A 77 -6.82 14.34 3.82
N LEU A 78 -6.24 13.45 3.00
CA LEU A 78 -5.28 13.82 1.97
C LEU A 78 -5.90 14.67 0.86
N GLU A 79 -7.13 14.37 0.45
CA GLU A 79 -7.85 15.16 -0.57
C GLU A 79 -8.03 16.62 -0.13
N ARG A 80 -8.32 16.84 1.16
CA ARG A 80 -8.43 18.20 1.75
C ARG A 80 -7.09 18.91 1.88
N GLY A 81 -5.98 18.22 1.59
CA GLY A 81 -4.63 18.73 1.82
C GLY A 81 -4.25 18.76 3.30
N GLU A 82 -5.04 18.14 4.17
CA GLU A 82 -4.79 18.10 5.61
C GLU A 82 -3.71 17.06 5.95
N ASN A 83 -3.06 17.23 7.11
CA ASN A 83 -2.12 16.23 7.62
C ASN A 83 -2.89 15.11 8.28
N LEU A 84 -2.40 13.87 8.13
CA LEU A 84 -2.93 12.77 8.93
C LEU A 84 -2.70 13.04 10.43
N PRO A 85 -3.64 12.63 11.30
CA PRO A 85 -3.47 12.69 12.74
C PRO A 85 -2.14 12.06 13.20
N GLU A 86 -1.47 12.69 14.18
CA GLU A 86 -0.15 12.23 14.65
C GLU A 86 -0.16 10.78 15.17
N ASN A 87 -1.26 10.33 15.77
CA ASN A 87 -1.40 8.93 16.21
C ASN A 87 -1.30 7.94 15.04
N ILE A 88 -1.81 8.31 13.86
CA ILE A 88 -1.71 7.50 12.64
C ILE A 88 -0.28 7.53 12.11
N ILE A 89 0.30 8.73 12.01
CA ILE A 89 1.68 8.91 11.56
C ILE A 89 2.64 8.09 12.45
N ASN A 90 2.51 8.19 13.77
CA ASN A 90 3.37 7.49 14.74
C ASN A 90 3.18 5.98 14.72
N ASN A 91 1.98 5.49 14.36
CA ASN A 91 1.75 4.05 14.19
C ASN A 91 2.56 3.51 13.01
N TYR A 92 2.68 4.29 11.94
CA TYR A 92 3.45 3.94 10.75
C TYR A 92 4.92 4.38 10.77
N GLU A 93 5.29 5.33 11.64
CA GLU A 93 6.65 5.87 11.73
C GLU A 93 7.67 4.79 12.13
N LYS A 94 7.24 3.78 12.88
CA LYS A 94 8.04 2.58 13.21
C LYS A 94 8.48 1.80 11.96
N TYR A 95 7.75 1.92 10.87
CA TYR A 95 8.04 1.28 9.59
C TYR A 95 8.73 2.22 8.59
N TYR A 96 8.88 3.51 8.91
CA TYR A 96 9.61 4.47 8.05
C TYR A 96 11.09 4.10 7.91
N ALA A 97 11.70 3.47 8.92
CA ALA A 97 13.07 2.94 8.81
C ALA A 97 13.19 1.78 7.79
N CYS A 98 12.07 1.10 7.47
CA CYS A 98 11.97 0.08 6.44
C CYS A 98 11.33 0.61 5.14
N ALA A 99 10.94 1.89 5.09
CA ALA A 99 10.30 2.50 3.96
C ALA A 99 11.33 2.81 2.87
N ASN A 100 11.68 1.79 2.09
CA ASN A 100 12.20 2.00 0.75
C ASN A 100 11.04 2.52 -0.12
N ILE A 101 10.65 3.79 0.05
CA ILE A 101 9.89 4.48 -0.99
C ILE A 101 10.72 4.36 -2.27
N PRO A 102 10.13 4.01 -3.42
CA PRO A 102 10.90 3.75 -4.63
C PRO A 102 11.72 4.98 -5.06
N HIS A 103 12.99 5.01 -4.69
CA HIS A 103 14.00 5.93 -5.23
C HIS A 103 14.41 5.45 -6.63
N GLU A 104 14.69 6.39 -7.55
CA GLU A 104 14.94 6.19 -9.00
C GLU A 104 15.80 4.98 -9.39
N ASN A 105 16.69 4.51 -8.51
CA ASN A 105 17.71 3.50 -8.85
C ASN A 105 17.45 2.07 -8.33
N ASN A 106 16.40 1.81 -7.54
CA ASN A 106 16.29 0.53 -6.81
C ASN A 106 14.99 -0.27 -7.01
N THR A 107 14.28 -0.02 -8.11
CA THR A 107 12.99 -0.65 -8.43
C THR A 107 13.07 -2.19 -8.44
N LYS A 108 14.07 -2.79 -9.10
CA LYS A 108 14.20 -4.25 -9.18
C LYS A 108 14.46 -4.93 -7.83
N GLY A 109 15.23 -4.29 -6.94
CA GLY A 109 15.53 -4.81 -5.60
C GLY A 109 14.35 -4.68 -4.64
N PHE A 110 13.65 -3.54 -4.72
CA PHE A 110 12.45 -3.27 -3.93
C PHE A 110 11.31 -4.23 -4.27
N PHE A 111 11.00 -4.47 -5.56
CA PHE A 111 9.97 -5.46 -5.93
C PHE A 111 10.30 -6.86 -5.44
N LYS A 112 11.57 -7.28 -5.46
CA LYS A 112 11.96 -8.61 -4.96
C LYS A 112 11.78 -8.73 -3.44
N SER A 113 12.05 -7.66 -2.69
CA SER A 113 11.85 -7.61 -1.24
C SER A 113 10.37 -7.50 -0.87
N PHE A 114 9.60 -6.70 -1.62
CA PHE A 114 8.16 -6.52 -1.47
C PHE A 114 7.38 -7.80 -1.84
N LEU A 115 7.75 -8.47 -2.93
CA LEU A 115 7.18 -9.78 -3.33
C LEU A 115 7.58 -10.90 -2.37
N ARG A 116 8.77 -10.83 -1.76
CA ARG A 116 9.15 -11.73 -0.65
C ARG A 116 8.36 -11.45 0.61
N PHE A 117 8.12 -10.18 0.94
CA PHE A 117 7.33 -9.76 2.07
C PHE A 117 5.87 -10.20 1.93
N LEU A 118 5.30 -10.09 0.72
CA LEU A 118 3.96 -10.59 0.37
C LEU A 118 3.87 -12.12 0.22
N ASN A 119 4.96 -12.85 0.50
CA ASN A 119 5.04 -14.32 0.51
C ASN A 119 4.14 -15.03 -0.51
N ILE A 120 4.27 -14.69 -1.80
CA ILE A 120 3.77 -15.55 -2.88
C ILE A 120 4.60 -16.83 -2.80
N LYS A 121 4.02 -17.89 -2.23
CA LYS A 121 4.47 -19.26 -2.51
C LYS A 121 4.38 -19.42 -4.04
N SER A 122 5.49 -19.29 -4.74
CA SER A 122 5.61 -19.91 -6.05
C SER A 122 5.69 -21.42 -5.83
N GLU A 123 4.58 -22.05 -5.47
CA GLU A 123 4.38 -23.46 -5.78
C GLU A 123 4.23 -23.53 -7.31
N VAL A 124 5.38 -23.51 -8.00
CA VAL A 124 5.47 -24.15 -9.30
C VAL A 124 5.29 -25.64 -9.00
N ALA A 125 4.03 -26.05 -8.92
CA ALA A 125 3.63 -27.45 -8.93
C ALA A 125 4.09 -28.02 -10.28
N THR A 126 5.30 -28.56 -10.30
CA THR A 126 5.73 -29.48 -11.34
C THR A 126 4.85 -30.72 -11.23
N TYR A 127 3.71 -30.71 -11.91
CA TYR A 127 3.02 -31.94 -12.27
C TYR A 127 3.91 -32.69 -13.25
N LYS A 128 4.83 -33.52 -12.72
CA LYS A 128 5.35 -34.64 -13.47
C LYS A 128 4.18 -35.60 -13.68
N LYS A 129 3.71 -35.68 -14.92
CA LYS A 129 2.78 -36.70 -15.40
C LYS A 129 3.28 -38.08 -14.96
N GLU A 130 2.44 -38.79 -14.24
CA GLU A 130 2.44 -40.25 -14.25
C GLU A 130 2.30 -40.72 -15.71
N LYS A 131 3.22 -41.59 -16.13
CA LYS A 131 2.97 -42.62 -17.14
C LYS A 131 3.84 -43.82 -16.78
N GLU A 132 3.12 -44.87 -16.38
CA GLU A 132 3.33 -46.32 -16.60
C GLU A 132 4.77 -46.82 -16.80
#